data_AF-A0A1H4Q435-F1
#
_entry.id   AF-A0A1H4Q435-F1
#
_cell.length_a   1.000
_cell.length_b   1.000
_cell.length_c   1.000
_cell.angle_alpha   90.00
_cell.angle_beta   90.00
_cell.angle_gamma   90.00
#
_symmetry.space_group_name_H-M   'P 1'
#
loop_
_entity.id
_entity.type
_entity.pdbx_description
1 polymer ?
#
loop_
_entity_poly.entity_id
_entity_poly.type
_entity_poly.pdbx_seq_one_letter_code
_entity_poly.pdbx_strand_id
1 'polypeptide(L)'
;MNERKVYTREFKLHAASMVLDDNCPVPDVCASLDIGPTALRRWVDQVRKEREGQPVKGTKAITEDQRQIQELKAKIKRMEMEAEILKKATALLMSDPDRFR
;
A
#
# COMPACT_ATOMS: atom_id res chain seq x y z
N MET A 1 -27.38 -5.80 12.98
CA MET A 1 -26.07 -5.18 12.69
C MET A 1 -25.29 -6.14 11.80
N ASN A 2 -24.91 -5.75 10.59
CA ASN A 2 -24.14 -6.62 9.70
C ASN A 2 -22.65 -6.50 10.10
N GLU A 3 -22.10 -7.55 10.68
CA GLU A 3 -20.70 -7.58 11.13
C GLU A 3 -19.78 -7.62 9.91
N ARG A 4 -18.91 -6.62 9.77
CA ARG A 4 -17.99 -6.56 8.63
C ARG A 4 -16.90 -7.60 8.84
N LYS A 5 -16.93 -8.69 8.06
CA LYS A 5 -15.84 -9.66 8.01
C LYS A 5 -14.52 -8.95 7.66
N VAL A 6 -13.53 -9.04 8.55
CA VAL A 6 -12.18 -8.51 8.33
C VAL A 6 -11.28 -9.66 7.88
N TYR A 7 -10.67 -9.51 6.72
CA TYR A 7 -9.78 -10.51 6.15
C TYR A 7 -8.32 -10.08 6.25
N THR A 8 -7.46 -11.03 6.59
CA THR A 8 -6.01 -10.82 6.61
C THR A 8 -5.48 -10.58 5.19
N ARG A 9 -4.31 -9.96 5.09
CA ARG A 9 -3.68 -9.67 3.80
C ARG A 9 -3.37 -10.96 3.03
N GLU A 10 -2.79 -11.93 3.73
CA GLU A 10 -2.40 -13.23 3.17
C GLU A 10 -3.62 -13.98 2.63
N PHE A 11 -4.75 -13.92 3.34
CA PHE A 11 -6.00 -14.49 2.86
C PHE A 11 -6.49 -13.82 1.56
N LYS A 12 -6.44 -12.49 1.49
CA LYS A 12 -6.82 -11.76 0.27
C LYS A 12 -5.91 -12.09 -0.91
N LEU A 13 -4.60 -12.21 -0.65
CA LEU A 13 -3.62 -12.57 -1.67
C LEU A 13 -3.85 -14.00 -2.17
N HIS A 14 -4.09 -14.95 -1.26
CA HIS A 14 -4.39 -16.34 -1.61
C HIS A 14 -5.66 -16.45 -2.45
N ALA A 15 -6.77 -15.85 -2.01
CA ALA A 15 -8.03 -15.86 -2.75
C ALA A 15 -7.91 -15.21 -4.14
N ALA A 16 -7.15 -14.12 -4.25
CA ALA A 16 -6.88 -13.49 -5.55
C ALA A 16 -5.97 -14.34 -6.45
N SER A 17 -4.99 -15.04 -5.86
CA SER A 17 -4.07 -15.92 -6.61
C SER A 17 -4.78 -17.16 -7.15
N MET A 18 -5.76 -17.72 -6.44
CA MET A 18 -6.60 -18.80 -6.98
C MET A 18 -7.34 -18.39 -8.26
N VAL A 19 -7.75 -17.13 -8.37
CA VAL A 19 -8.43 -16.62 -9.57
C VAL A 19 -7.43 -16.28 -10.67
N LEU A 20 -6.30 -15.65 -10.32
CA LEU A 20 -5.32 -15.14 -11.29
C LEU A 20 -4.38 -16.21 -11.83
N ASP A 21 -3.93 -17.12 -10.96
CA ASP A 21 -2.88 -18.11 -11.25
C ASP A 21 -3.52 -19.48 -11.55
N ASP A 22 -4.43 -19.94 -10.68
CA ASP A 22 -5.10 -21.25 -10.85
C ASP A 22 -6.31 -21.20 -11.81
N ASN A 23 -6.62 -20.02 -12.36
CA ASN A 23 -7.76 -19.77 -13.25
C ASN A 23 -9.12 -20.26 -12.70
N CYS A 24 -9.26 -20.33 -11.37
CA CYS A 24 -10.53 -20.69 -10.76
C CYS A 24 -11.56 -19.59 -11.00
N PRO A 25 -12.80 -19.92 -11.40
CA PRO A 25 -13.83 -18.92 -11.58
C PRO A 25 -14.22 -18.30 -10.23
N VAL A 26 -14.41 -16.98 -10.23
CA VAL A 26 -14.83 -16.17 -9.06
C VAL A 26 -15.97 -16.81 -8.24
N PRO A 27 -17.08 -17.32 -8.83
CA PRO A 27 -18.14 -17.94 -8.04
C PRO A 27 -17.69 -19.16 -7.22
N ASP A 28 -16.80 -19.99 -7.76
CA ASP A 28 -16.33 -21.20 -7.07
C ASP A 28 -15.40 -20.86 -5.91
N VAL A 29 -14.52 -19.87 -6.10
CA VAL A 29 -13.66 -19.35 -5.03
C VAL A 29 -14.49 -18.68 -3.93
N CYS A 30 -15.52 -17.93 -4.31
CA CYS A 30 -16.47 -17.33 -3.36
C CYS A 30 -17.21 -18.38 -2.54
N ALA A 31 -17.68 -19.46 -3.17
CA ALA A 31 -18.37 -20.55 -2.50
C ALA A 31 -17.43 -21.34 -1.56
N SER A 32 -16.19 -21.57 -2.00
CA SER A 32 -15.20 -22.35 -1.24
C SER A 32 -14.69 -21.61 0.01
N LEU A 33 -14.54 -20.29 -0.08
CA LEU A 33 -13.94 -19.46 0.97
C LEU A 33 -14.96 -18.60 1.75
N ASP A 34 -16.26 -18.73 1.44
CA ASP A 34 -17.36 -17.92 2.01
C ASP A 34 -17.12 -16.40 1.92
N ILE A 35 -16.68 -15.96 0.74
CA ILE A 35 -16.34 -14.56 0.43
C ILE A 35 -17.41 -13.95 -0.48
N GLY A 36 -17.81 -12.71 -0.22
CA GLY A 36 -18.69 -11.97 -1.11
C GLY A 36 -18.05 -11.68 -2.48
N PRO A 37 -18.76 -11.90 -3.61
CA PRO A 37 -18.20 -11.78 -4.96
C PRO A 37 -17.63 -10.40 -5.29
N THR A 38 -18.25 -9.34 -4.77
CA THR A 38 -17.77 -7.97 -4.94
C THR A 38 -16.43 -7.74 -4.24
N ALA A 39 -16.21 -8.36 -3.08
CA ALA A 39 -14.95 -8.24 -2.35
C ALA A 39 -13.83 -8.97 -3.09
N LEU A 40 -14.09 -10.20 -3.55
CA LEU A 40 -13.10 -11.00 -4.28
C LEU A 40 -12.68 -10.31 -5.58
N ARG A 41 -13.62 -9.82 -6.40
CA ARG A 41 -13.31 -9.08 -7.63
C ARG A 41 -12.41 -7.87 -7.37
N ARG A 42 -12.70 -7.10 -6.32
CA ARG A 42 -11.86 -5.95 -5.93
C ARG A 42 -10.45 -6.35 -5.56
N TRP A 43 -10.27 -7.47 -4.86
CA TRP A 43 -8.93 -7.95 -4.48
C TRP A 43 -8.17 -8.47 -5.70
N VAL A 44 -8.84 -9.19 -6.60
CA VAL A 44 -8.26 -9.64 -7.87
C VAL A 44 -7.78 -8.46 -8.71
N ASP A 45 -8.62 -7.44 -8.91
CA ASP A 45 -8.26 -6.23 -9.63
C ASP A 45 -7.08 -5.49 -8.98
N GLN A 46 -7.07 -5.45 -7.64
CA GLN A 46 -5.98 -4.81 -6.89
C GLN A 46 -4.67 -5.59 -7.06
N VAL A 47 -4.65 -6.90 -6.82
CA VAL A 47 -3.45 -7.74 -6.95
C VAL A 47 -2.91 -7.70 -8.37
N ARG A 48 -3.78 -7.76 -9.38
CA ARG A 48 -3.38 -7.61 -10.78
C ARG A 48 -2.65 -6.29 -11.03
N LYS A 49 -3.22 -5.17 -10.59
CA LYS A 49 -2.60 -3.85 -10.72
C LYS A 49 -1.29 -3.71 -9.96
N GLU A 50 -1.20 -4.32 -8.78
CA GLU A 50 0.04 -4.35 -7.99
C GLU A 50 1.14 -5.15 -8.71
N ARG A 51 0.81 -6.29 -9.32
CA ARG A 51 1.74 -7.08 -10.15
C ARG A 51 2.18 -6.33 -11.41
N GLU A 52 1.30 -5.52 -11.99
CA GLU A 52 1.61 -4.63 -13.13
C GLU A 52 2.39 -3.37 -12.69
N GLY A 53 2.75 -3.23 -11.41
CA GLY A 53 3.48 -2.07 -10.89
C GLY A 53 2.66 -0.78 -10.82
N GLN A 54 1.34 -0.88 -10.94
CA GLN A 54 0.38 0.23 -10.88
C GLN A 54 -0.47 0.20 -9.61
N PRO A 55 0.12 0.35 -8.41
CA PRO A 55 -0.63 0.30 -7.17
C PRO A 55 -1.73 1.36 -7.10
N VAL A 56 -2.88 0.97 -6.58
CA VAL A 56 -4.00 1.88 -6.36
C VAL A 56 -3.64 2.85 -5.24
N LYS A 57 -3.51 4.14 -5.57
CA LYS A 57 -3.20 5.21 -4.60
C LYS A 57 -4.21 5.20 -3.44
N GLY A 58 -3.72 5.35 -2.21
CA GLY A 58 -4.56 5.42 -1.01
C GLY A 58 -5.03 4.07 -0.46
N THR A 59 -4.65 2.95 -1.08
CA THR A 59 -4.96 1.61 -0.57
C THR A 59 -3.71 0.94 0.02
N LYS A 60 -3.93 0.14 1.08
CA LYS A 60 -2.87 -0.71 1.63
C LYS A 60 -2.58 -1.83 0.63
N ALA A 61 -1.30 -2.01 0.31
CA ALA A 61 -0.85 -3.05 -0.59
C ALA A 61 -1.27 -4.45 -0.10
N ILE A 62 -1.73 -5.30 -1.03
CA ILE A 62 -2.01 -6.72 -0.75
C ILE A 62 -0.72 -7.55 -0.94
N THR A 63 0.07 -7.22 -1.95
CA THR A 63 1.33 -7.87 -2.30
C THR A 63 2.48 -7.31 -1.46
N GLU A 64 3.40 -8.20 -1.07
CA GLU A 64 4.52 -7.84 -0.20
C GLU A 64 5.46 -6.82 -0.86
N ASP A 65 5.84 -7.04 -2.12
CA ASP A 65 6.71 -6.16 -2.88
C ASP A 65 6.14 -4.74 -2.93
N GLN A 66 4.84 -4.64 -3.20
CA GLN A 66 4.17 -3.34 -3.27
C GLN A 66 4.09 -2.65 -1.91
N ARG A 67 4.04 -3.40 -0.80
CA ARG A 67 4.13 -2.87 0.55
C ARG A 67 5.52 -2.28 0.81
N GLN A 68 6.56 -3.03 0.47
CA GLN A 68 7.94 -2.56 0.62
C GLN A 68 8.18 -1.29 -0.19
N ILE A 69 7.66 -1.22 -1.42
CA ILE A 69 7.71 -0.01 -2.25
C ILE A 69 7.01 1.17 -1.55
N GLN A 70 5.84 0.97 -0.96
CA GLN A 70 5.13 2.04 -0.23
C GLN A 70 5.91 2.50 1.00
N GLU A 71 6.47 1.57 1.77
CA GLU A 71 7.26 1.88 2.97
C GLU A 71 8.55 2.63 2.62
N LEU A 72 9.27 2.19 1.59
CA LEU A 72 10.48 2.84 1.11
C LEU A 72 10.18 4.26 0.61
N LYS A 73 9.11 4.44 -0.18
CA LYS A 73 8.67 5.79 -0.62
C LYS A 73 8.35 6.70 0.56
N ALA A 74 7.73 6.18 1.61
CA ALA A 74 7.44 6.96 2.82
C ALA A 74 8.72 7.36 3.57
N LYS A 75 9.70 6.44 3.69
CA LYS A 75 11.01 6.72 4.29
C LYS A 75 11.78 7.79 3.51
N ILE A 76 11.84 7.68 2.19
CA ILE A 76 12.49 8.68 1.32
C ILE A 76 11.86 10.05 1.54
N LYS A 77 10.52 10.15 1.48
CA LYS A 77 9.82 11.43 1.68
C LYS A 77 10.12 12.05 3.05
N ARG A 78 10.22 11.22 4.10
CA ARG A 78 10.59 11.70 5.44
C ARG A 78 12.00 12.27 5.46
N MET A 79 12.96 11.52 4.91
CA MET A 79 14.36 11.95 4.85
C MET A 79 14.53 13.23 4.03
N GLU A 80 13.83 13.36 2.90
CA GLU A 80 13.83 14.58 2.08
C GLU A 80 13.29 15.79 2.86
N MET A 81 12.21 15.60 3.62
CA MET A 81 11.65 16.66 4.46
C MET A 81 12.61 17.06 5.59
N GLU A 82 13.24 16.10 6.26
CA GLU A 82 14.23 16.36 7.31
C GLU A 82 15.45 17.10 6.75
N ALA A 83 15.96 16.68 5.59
CA ALA A 83 17.06 17.35 4.90
C ALA A 83 16.69 18.79 4.51
N GLU A 84 15.46 19.02 4.05
CA GLU A 84 14.97 20.36 3.69
C GLU A 84 14.86 21.27 4.92
N ILE A 85 14.36 20.75 6.05
CA ILE A 85 14.32 21.48 7.32
C ILE A 85 15.73 21.85 7.77
N LEU A 86 16.67 20.91 7.70
CA LEU A 86 18.05 21.13 8.11
C LEU A 86 18.73 22.20 7.23
N LYS A 87 18.55 22.13 5.91
CA LYS A 87 19.06 23.16 4.98
C LYS A 87 18.53 24.55 5.32
N LYS A 88 17.23 24.67 5.60
CA LYS A 88 16.61 25.95 6.00
C LYS A 88 17.14 26.47 7.32
N ALA A 89 17.30 25.61 8.32
CA ALA A 89 17.87 25.98 9.61
C ALA A 89 19.31 26.49 9.47
N THR A 90 20.14 25.79 8.70
CA THR A 90 21.52 26.18 8.43
C THR A 90 21.60 27.51 7.68
N ALA A 91 20.74 27.71 6.66
CA ALA A 91 20.67 28.98 5.96
C ALA A 91 20.27 30.15 6.89
N LEU A 92 19.28 29.94 7.76
CA LEU A 92 18.87 30.94 8.76
C LEU A 92 20.02 31.29 9.71
N LEU A 93 20.75 30.29 10.23
CA LEU A 93 21.89 30.51 11.13
C LEU A 93 23.05 31.27 10.45
N MET A 94 23.33 31.00 9.18
CA MET A 94 24.39 31.69 8.43
C MET A 94 24.02 33.11 7.99
N SER A 95 22.72 33.42 7.92
CA SER A 95 22.23 34.73 7.46
C SER A 95 22.12 35.77 8.58
N ASP A 96 22.30 35.37 9.85
CA ASP A 96 22.16 36.22 11.04
C ASP A 96 23.48 36.28 11.85
N PRO A 97 24.53 36.97 11.37
CA PRO A 97 25.82 37.06 12.08
C PRO A 97 25.74 37.86 13.39
N ASP A 98 24.72 38.71 13.58
CA ASP A 98 24.59 39.61 14.74
C ASP A 98 23.48 39.24 15.72
N ARG A 99 22.76 38.13 15.52
CA ARG A 99 21.56 37.78 16.34
C ARG A 99 21.88 37.33 17.77
N PHE A 100 23.15 37.09 18.09
CA PHE A 100 23.62 36.68 19.41
C PHE A 100 24.61 37.67 20.04
N ARG A 101 24.71 38.90 19.53
CA ARG A 101 25.53 39.97 20.11
C ARG A 101 24.73 40.88 21.03
#